data_AF-A0A952B814-F1
#
_entry.id   AF-A0A952B814-F1
#
_cell.length_a   1.000
_cell.length_b   1.000
_cell.length_c   1.000
_cell.angle_alpha   90.00
_cell.angle_beta   90.00
_cell.angle_gamma   90.00
#
_symmetry.space_group_name_H-M   'P 1'
#
loop_
_entity.id
_entity.type
_entity.pdbx_description
1 polymer ?
#
loop_
_entity_poly.entity_id
_entity_poly.type
_entity_poly.pdbx_seq_one_letter_code
_entity_poly.pdbx_strand_id
1 'polypeptide(L)'
;MTKEELEILWKDKNNWLWGAIYHCKNDPRLVVPKRFKWTGWTMNFAYPWRAIGFIIFIIFAAYLPIFIEKKLNIATPVVICVTLIVIAILIIGLASYLSSKTE
;
A
#
# COMPACT_ATOMS: atom_id res chain seq x y z
N MET A 1 -7.80 14.62 -11.42
CA MET A 1 -9.03 14.41 -10.62
C MET A 1 -8.89 15.13 -9.29
N THR A 2 -9.85 15.97 -8.91
CA THR A 2 -9.81 16.72 -7.65
C THR A 2 -10.04 15.80 -6.45
N LYS A 3 -9.73 16.27 -5.25
CA LYS A 3 -9.98 15.50 -4.02
C LYS A 3 -11.48 15.28 -3.81
N GLU A 4 -12.30 16.25 -4.19
CA GLU A 4 -13.75 16.20 -4.08
C GLU A 4 -14.34 15.11 -5.00
N GLU A 5 -13.88 15.05 -6.25
CA GLU A 5 -14.27 14.01 -7.22
C GLU A 5 -13.91 12.61 -6.70
N LEU A 6 -12.70 12.44 -6.16
CA LEU A 6 -12.25 11.18 -5.56
C LEU A 6 -13.06 10.79 -4.32
N GLU A 7 -13.47 11.75 -3.49
CA GLU A 7 -14.33 11.48 -2.33
C GLU A 7 -15.76 11.11 -2.73
N ILE A 8 -16.29 11.66 -3.84
CA ILE A 8 -17.59 11.25 -4.40
C ILE A 8 -17.53 9.78 -4.84
N LEU A 9 -16.52 9.41 -5.64
CA LEU A 9 -16.31 8.02 -6.07
C LEU A 9 -16.14 7.07 -4.89
N TRP A 10 -15.37 7.49 -3.89
CA TRP A 10 -15.12 6.72 -2.67
C TRP A 10 -16.38 6.53 -1.81
N LYS A 11 -17.30 7.51 -1.76
CA LYS A 11 -18.55 7.40 -0.98
C LYS A 11 -19.59 6.51 -1.65
N ASP A 12 -19.58 6.40 -2.97
CA ASP A 12 -20.53 5.60 -3.74
C ASP A 12 -20.51 4.13 -3.30
N LYS A 13 -21.66 3.62 -2.86
CA LYS A 13 -21.82 2.22 -2.39
C LYS A 13 -21.56 1.21 -3.50
N ASN A 14 -21.81 1.56 -4.76
CA ASN A 14 -21.62 0.65 -5.89
C ASN A 14 -20.15 0.32 -6.14
N ASN A 15 -19.23 1.21 -5.71
CA ASN A 15 -17.79 0.97 -5.81
C ASN A 15 -17.24 0.11 -4.66
N TRP A 16 -18.08 -0.28 -3.68
CA TRP A 16 -17.70 -1.13 -2.54
C TRP A 16 -18.40 -2.49 -2.60
N LEU A 17 -17.73 -3.49 -3.16
CA LEU A 17 -18.21 -4.87 -3.12
C LEU A 17 -18.15 -5.40 -1.68
N TRP A 18 -19.28 -5.98 -1.25
CA TRP A 18 -19.46 -6.53 0.10
C TRP A 18 -19.12 -5.55 1.24
N GLY A 19 -19.13 -4.23 0.96
CA GLY A 19 -18.81 -3.19 1.94
C GLY A 19 -17.33 -3.09 2.33
N ALA A 20 -16.43 -3.86 1.72
CA ALA A 20 -15.01 -3.91 2.11
C ALA A 20 -14.03 -3.84 0.93
N ILE A 21 -14.41 -4.36 -0.24
CA ILE A 21 -13.56 -4.42 -1.42
C ILE A 21 -13.87 -3.22 -2.31
N TYR A 22 -12.91 -2.31 -2.46
CA TYR A 22 -13.08 -1.17 -3.34
C TYR A 22 -12.71 -1.52 -4.78
N HIS A 23 -13.61 -1.26 -5.71
CA HIS A 23 -13.41 -1.48 -7.13
C HIS A 23 -14.06 -0.35 -7.92
N CYS A 24 -13.26 0.65 -8.29
CA CYS A 24 -13.71 1.79 -9.08
C CYS A 24 -12.75 2.01 -10.26
N LYS A 25 -13.23 1.81 -11.49
CA LYS A 25 -12.44 2.11 -12.70
C LYS A 25 -12.20 3.61 -12.86
N ASN A 26 -13.10 4.45 -12.38
CA ASN A 26 -12.96 5.90 -12.51
C ASN A 26 -11.98 6.50 -11.49
N ASP A 27 -11.68 5.79 -10.40
CA ASP A 27 -10.66 6.21 -9.43
C ASP A 27 -9.29 5.67 -9.86
N PRO A 28 -8.35 6.52 -10.27
CA PRO A 28 -7.06 6.06 -10.77
C PRO A 28 -6.11 5.56 -9.67
N ARG A 29 -6.42 5.84 -8.39
CA ARG A 29 -5.55 5.49 -7.27
C ARG A 29 -5.46 3.98 -7.13
N LEU A 30 -4.24 3.49 -6.90
CA LEU A 30 -3.98 2.09 -6.58
C LEU A 30 -4.39 1.75 -5.13
N VAL A 31 -4.16 2.69 -4.22
CA VAL A 31 -4.43 2.54 -2.79
C VAL A 31 -5.46 3.58 -2.39
N VAL A 32 -6.48 3.18 -1.64
CA VAL A 32 -7.55 4.06 -1.16
C VAL A 32 -7.76 3.83 0.34
N PRO A 33 -8.23 4.81 1.10
CA PRO A 33 -8.55 4.58 2.51
C PRO A 33 -9.72 3.57 2.60
N LYS A 34 -9.70 2.70 3.61
CA LYS A 34 -10.84 1.81 3.89
C LYS A 34 -12.06 2.61 4.30
N ARG A 35 -13.26 2.03 4.13
CA ARG A 35 -14.56 2.59 4.57
C ARG A 35 -14.47 3.26 5.94
N PHE A 36 -13.87 2.56 6.89
CA PHE A 36 -13.47 3.12 8.17
C PHE A 36 -12.04 3.65 8.04
N LYS A 37 -11.88 4.96 7.76
CA LYS A 37 -10.57 5.57 7.42
C LYS A 37 -9.46 5.28 8.45
N TRP A 38 -9.81 5.08 9.73
CA TRP A 38 -8.87 4.73 10.80
C TRP A 38 -8.31 3.30 10.73
N THR A 39 -8.97 2.40 9.99
CA THR A 39 -8.52 1.00 9.78
C THR A 39 -7.45 0.87 8.68
N GLY A 40 -6.96 2.01 8.16
CA GLY A 40 -5.90 2.08 7.16
C GLY A 40 -6.43 2.07 5.73
N TRP A 41 -5.71 1.38 4.85
CA TRP A 41 -5.91 1.44 3.41
C TRP A 41 -6.27 0.08 2.80
N THR A 42 -6.88 0.09 1.62
CA THR A 42 -7.12 -1.06 0.75
C THR A 42 -6.67 -0.76 -0.66
N MET A 43 -6.45 -1.79 -1.47
CA MET A 43 -6.21 -1.59 -2.90
C MET A 43 -7.54 -1.31 -3.63
N ASN A 44 -7.44 -0.54 -4.71
CA ASN A 44 -8.47 -0.47 -5.73
C ASN A 44 -8.30 -1.64 -6.71
N PHE A 45 -9.23 -2.59 -6.65
CA PHE A 45 -9.16 -3.82 -7.43
C PHE A 45 -9.55 -3.64 -8.91
N ALA A 46 -9.88 -2.42 -9.35
CA ALA A 46 -10.07 -2.13 -10.77
C ALA A 46 -8.77 -2.19 -11.59
N TYR A 47 -7.61 -2.06 -10.93
CA TYR A 47 -6.29 -2.01 -11.58
C TYR A 47 -5.26 -2.94 -10.91
N PRO A 48 -5.51 -4.25 -10.84
CA PRO A 48 -4.65 -5.18 -10.09
C PRO A 48 -3.21 -5.20 -10.63
N TRP A 49 -3.00 -4.95 -11.92
CA TRP A 49 -1.66 -4.98 -12.52
C TRP A 49 -0.79 -3.81 -12.06
N ARG A 50 -1.39 -2.69 -11.64
CA ARG A 50 -0.65 -1.57 -11.04
C ARG A 50 -0.08 -1.93 -9.67
N ALA A 51 -0.58 -2.98 -9.01
CA ALA A 51 -0.05 -3.48 -7.74
C ALA A 51 1.29 -4.22 -7.87
N ILE A 52 1.69 -4.64 -9.08
CA ILE A 52 2.92 -5.41 -9.29
C ILE A 52 4.15 -4.63 -8.78
N GLY A 53 4.22 -3.32 -9.07
CA GLY A 53 5.32 -2.49 -8.58
C GLY A 53 5.38 -2.42 -7.05
N PHE A 54 4.22 -2.35 -6.39
CA PHE A 54 4.11 -2.37 -4.93
C PHE A 54 4.58 -3.69 -4.33
N ILE A 55 4.22 -4.82 -4.95
CA ILE A 55 4.65 -6.16 -4.52
C ILE A 55 6.16 -6.33 -4.68
N ILE A 56 6.72 -5.94 -5.84
CA ILE A 56 8.17 -6.00 -6.11
C ILE A 56 8.93 -5.16 -5.08
N PHE A 57 8.44 -3.96 -4.77
CA PHE A 57 9.03 -3.09 -3.76
C PHE A 57 9.10 -3.76 -2.37
N ILE A 58 8.02 -4.41 -1.92
CA ILE A 58 7.98 -5.12 -0.64
C ILE A 58 8.98 -6.28 -0.62
N ILE A 59 9.02 -7.09 -1.69
CA ILE A 59 9.96 -8.21 -1.81
C ILE A 59 11.40 -7.71 -1.71
N PHE A 60 11.73 -6.64 -2.43
CA PHE A 60 13.07 -6.06 -2.42
C PHE A 60 13.44 -5.51 -1.04
N ALA A 61 12.53 -4.78 -0.40
CA ALA A 61 12.72 -4.23 0.94
C ALA A 61 12.94 -5.32 2.01
N ALA A 62 12.35 -6.51 1.84
CA ALA A 62 12.56 -7.65 2.72
C ALA A 62 13.83 -8.45 2.40
N TYR A 63 14.16 -8.64 1.13
CA TYR A 63 15.29 -9.46 0.71
C TYR A 63 16.65 -8.79 0.96
N LEU A 64 16.76 -7.49 0.68
CA LEU A 64 18.03 -6.76 0.72
C LEU A 64 18.73 -6.82 2.10
N PRO A 65 18.04 -6.62 3.24
CA PRO A 65 18.67 -6.70 4.55
C PRO A 65 19.18 -8.11 4.89
N ILE A 66 18.43 -9.15 4.53
CA ILE A 66 18.82 -10.56 4.71
C ILE A 66 20.07 -10.88 3.88
N PHE A 67 20.15 -10.34 2.67
CA PHE A 67 21.33 -10.49 1.82
C PHE A 67 22.57 -9.79 2.40
N ILE A 68 22.40 -8.59 2.97
CA ILE A 68 23.48 -7.81 3.60
C ILE A 68 23.97 -8.48 4.89
N GLU A 69 23.06 -8.99 5.73
CA GLU A 69 23.40 -9.73 6.96
C GLU A 69 24.43 -10.82 6.69
N LYS A 70 24.19 -11.64 5.66
CA LYS A 70 25.07 -12.75 5.27
C LYS A 70 26.48 -12.29 4.91
N LYS A 71 26.66 -11.04 4.45
CA LYS A 71 27.97 -10.48 4.12
C LYS A 71 28.68 -9.84 5.31
N LEU A 72 27.91 -9.28 6.26
CA LEU A 72 28.44 -8.48 7.36
C LEU A 72 28.51 -9.22 8.70
N ASN A 73 28.02 -10.47 8.77
CA ASN A 73 28.00 -11.31 9.98
C ASN A 73 27.31 -10.62 11.18
N ILE A 74 26.21 -9.92 10.91
CA ILE A 74 25.39 -9.22 11.92
C ILE A 74 24.46 -10.24 12.59
N ALA A 75 24.11 -10.03 13.86
CA ALA A 75 23.14 -10.87 14.57
C ALA A 75 21.76 -10.86 13.89
N THR A 76 21.28 -12.03 13.46
CA THR A 76 20.01 -12.23 12.75
C THR A 76 18.79 -11.58 13.43
N PRO A 77 18.61 -11.67 14.77
CA PRO A 77 17.44 -11.05 15.42
C PRO A 77 17.41 -9.53 15.27
N VAL A 78 18.59 -8.87 15.27
CA VAL A 78 18.69 -7.42 15.11
C VAL A 78 18.29 -7.02 13.69
N VAL A 79 18.78 -7.75 12.69
CA VAL A 79 18.45 -7.50 11.28
C VAL A 79 16.96 -7.66 11.04
N ILE A 80 16.34 -8.72 11.55
CA ILE A 80 14.90 -8.95 11.41
C ILE A 80 14.11 -7.79 12.04
N CYS A 81 14.41 -7.41 13.28
CA CYS A 81 13.69 -6.33 13.96
C CYS A 81 13.77 -5.00 13.19
N VAL A 82 14.97 -4.59 12.77
CA VAL A 82 15.16 -3.36 11.98
C VAL A 82 14.43 -3.46 10.64
N THR A 83 14.51 -4.60 9.96
CA THR A 83 13.86 -4.83 8.67
C THR A 83 12.35 -4.70 8.76
N LEU A 84 11.72 -5.29 9.79
CA LEU A 84 10.28 -5.19 10.00
C LEU A 84 9.83 -3.75 10.26
N ILE A 85 10.59 -2.99 11.05
CA ILE A 85 10.31 -1.57 11.32
C ILE A 85 10.41 -0.75 10.04
N VAL A 86 11.48 -0.95 9.26
CA VAL A 86 11.69 -0.24 7.99
C VAL A 86 10.60 -0.58 6.99
N ILE A 87 10.26 -1.86 6.82
CA ILE A 87 9.15 -2.28 5.95
C ILE A 87 7.83 -1.64 6.38
N ALA A 88 7.53 -1.61 7.68
CA ALA A 88 6.30 -1.00 8.18
C ALA A 88 6.24 0.50 7.83
N ILE A 89 7.33 1.24 8.07
CA ILE A 89 7.42 2.67 7.73
C ILE A 89 7.26 2.88 6.22
N LEU A 90 7.94 2.09 5.39
CA LEU A 90 7.87 2.19 3.94
C LEU A 90 6.47 1.87 3.42
N ILE A 91 5.81 0.84 3.94
CA ILE A 91 4.44 0.48 3.58
C ILE A 91 3.48 1.60 3.96
N ILE A 92 3.56 2.14 5.19
CA ILE A 92 2.68 3.22 5.66
C ILE A 92 2.89 4.48 4.81
N GLY A 93 4.15 4.87 4.58
CA GLY A 93 4.49 6.05 3.80
C GLY A 93 4.02 5.93 2.34
N LEU A 94 4.29 4.78 1.72
CA LEU A 94 3.89 4.52 0.33
C LEU A 94 2.37 4.43 0.18
N ALA A 95 1.68 3.75 1.09
CA ALA A 95 0.21 3.68 1.08
C ALA A 95 -0.42 5.07 1.26
N SER A 96 0.11 5.87 2.18
CA SER A 96 -0.34 7.26 2.40
C SER A 96 -0.13 8.12 1.15
N TYR A 97 1.06 8.04 0.55
CA TYR A 97 1.40 8.74 -0.68
C TYR A 97 0.46 8.35 -1.83
N LEU A 98 0.34 7.06 -2.12
CA LEU A 98 -0.51 6.53 -3.19
C LEU A 98 -1.99 6.84 -2.99
N SER A 99 -2.44 6.92 -1.73
CA SER A 99 -3.81 7.29 -1.38
C SER A 99 -4.09 8.79 -1.50
N SER A 100 -3.07 9.63 -1.30
CA SER A 100 -3.18 11.09 -1.39
C SER A 100 -3.01 11.63 -2.82
N LYS A 101 -2.39 10.83 -3.71
CA LYS A 101 -2.04 11.25 -5.05
C LYS A 101 -3.32 11.53 -5.87
N THR A 102 -3.47 12.78 -6.26
CA THR A 102 -4.42 13.22 -7.28
C THR A 102 -3.67 13.23 -8.61
N GLU A 103 -4.19 12.54 -9.63
CA GLU A 103 -3.69 12.67 -11.02
C GLU A 103 -4.04 14.02 -11.63
#